data_AF-A0A941D0J1-F1
#
_entry.id   AF-A0A941D0J1-F1
#
_cell.length_a   1.000
_cell.length_b   1.000
_cell.length_c   1.000
_cell.angle_alpha   90.00
_cell.angle_beta   90.00
_cell.angle_gamma   90.00
#
_symmetry.space_group_name_H-M   'P 1'
#
loop_
_entity.id
_entity.type
_entity.pdbx_description
1 polymer ?
#
loop_
_entity_poly.entity_id
_entity_poly.type
_entity_poly.pdbx_seq_one_letter_code
_entity_poly.pdbx_strand_id
1 'polypeptide(L)'
;MRLNFFKRLRLIPHVWLNLSRGGPSVTAGKRGLKATMGKRGTTLTAGLPGTGLSISQRIGKQGAKPKSLQTGQKLLEKVLRSKGSSRP
;
A
#
# COMPACT_ATOMS: atom_id res chain seq x y z
N MET A 1 14.02 11.40 -21.70
CA MET A 1 12.54 11.54 -21.59
C MET A 1 11.94 10.16 -21.28
N ARG A 2 11.11 10.00 -20.23
CA ARG A 2 10.49 8.71 -19.87
C ARG A 2 9.00 8.73 -20.20
N LEU A 3 8.51 7.68 -20.86
CA LEU A 3 7.09 7.51 -21.15
C LEU A 3 6.38 6.97 -19.91
N ASN A 4 5.44 7.76 -19.39
CA ASN A 4 4.58 7.37 -18.26
C ASN A 4 3.27 6.82 -18.81
N PHE A 5 3.12 5.50 -18.78
CA PHE A 5 1.84 4.86 -19.12
C PHE A 5 0.90 4.97 -17.92
N PHE A 6 -0.13 5.81 -18.07
CA PHE A 6 -1.28 5.85 -17.19
C PHE A 6 -2.54 5.69 -18.05
N LYS A 7 -3.46 4.82 -17.63
CA LYS A 7 -4.77 4.65 -18.26
C LYS A 7 -5.83 4.70 -17.17
N ARG A 8 -6.75 5.67 -17.26
CA ARG A 8 -7.90 5.79 -16.37
C ARG A 8 -9.14 5.31 -17.12
N LEU A 9 -9.74 4.23 -16.66
CA LEU A 9 -10.97 3.69 -17.22
C LEU A 9 -12.13 3.95 -16.25
N ARG A 10 -13.26 4.40 -16.77
CA ARG A 10 -14.51 4.47 -16.01
C ARG A 10 -15.23 3.14 -16.19
N LEU A 11 -15.39 2.38 -15.09
CA LEU A 11 -16.06 1.08 -15.14
C LEU A 11 -17.57 1.25 -15.05
N ILE A 12 -18.02 1.94 -14.00
CA ILE A 12 -19.42 2.27 -13.75
C ILE A 12 -19.53 3.72 -13.29
N PRO A 13 -20.70 4.36 -13.33
CA PRO A 13 -20.90 5.65 -12.66
C PRO A 13 -20.43 5.54 -11.21
N HIS A 14 -19.58 6.48 -10.78
CA HIS A 14 -18.95 6.54 -9.45
C HIS A 14 -17.75 5.61 -9.21
N VAL A 15 -17.34 4.76 -10.16
CA VAL A 15 -16.15 3.92 -10.02
C VAL A 15 -15.16 4.11 -11.17
N TRP A 16 -13.91 4.35 -10.80
CA TRP A 16 -12.79 4.56 -11.72
C TRP A 16 -11.68 3.56 -11.44
N LEU A 17 -11.11 3.00 -12.49
CA LEU A 17 -9.93 2.16 -12.46
C LEU A 17 -8.74 2.97 -12.97
N ASN A 18 -7.72 3.12 -12.14
CA ASN A 18 -6.46 3.78 -12.48
C ASN A 18 -5.39 2.70 -12.68
N LEU A 19 -4.94 2.53 -13.91
CA LEU A 19 -3.83 1.66 -14.29
C LEU A 19 -2.59 2.52 -14.49
N SER A 20 -1.52 2.25 -13.74
CA SER A 20 -0.25 2.97 -13.83
C SER A 20 0.92 2.03 -13.56
N ARG A 21 2.15 2.49 -13.78
CA ARG A 21 3.38 1.76 -13.40
C ARG A 21 3.42 1.34 -11.92
N GLY A 22 2.72 2.06 -11.04
CA GLY A 22 2.62 1.73 -9.61
C GLY A 22 1.67 0.58 -9.27
N GLY A 23 0.93 0.07 -10.27
CA GLY A 23 -0.09 -0.95 -10.13
C GLY A 23 -1.52 -0.40 -10.32
N PRO A 24 -2.50 -1.30 -10.47
CA PRO A 24 -3.90 -0.94 -10.55
C PRO A 24 -4.41 -0.40 -9.21
N SER A 25 -5.28 0.60 -9.27
CA SER A 25 -6.06 1.08 -8.12
C SER A 25 -7.46 1.45 -8.56
N VAL A 26 -8.43 1.22 -7.70
CA VAL A 26 -9.85 1.49 -7.95
C VAL A 26 -10.29 2.61 -7.02
N THR A 27 -10.94 3.62 -7.55
CA THR A 27 -11.60 4.67 -6.78
C THR A 27 -13.10 4.49 -6.90
N ALA A 28 -13.81 4.41 -5.78
CA ALA A 28 -15.26 4.30 -5.71
C ALA A 28 -15.83 5.40 -4.82
N GLY A 29 -16.76 6.20 -5.35
CA GLY A 29 -17.51 7.16 -4.56
C GLY A 29 -17.94 8.42 -5.33
N LYS A 30 -18.64 9.29 -4.61
CA LYS A 30 -19.20 10.53 -5.13
C LYS A 30 -18.31 11.72 -4.76
N ARG A 31 -18.63 12.87 -5.33
CA ARG A 31 -18.01 14.15 -4.93
C ARG A 31 -18.34 14.39 -3.46
N GLY A 32 -17.31 14.52 -2.63
CA GLY A 32 -17.43 14.67 -1.17
C GLY A 32 -17.25 13.39 -0.35
N LEU A 33 -17.37 12.19 -0.92
CA LEU A 33 -17.01 10.94 -0.23
C LEU A 33 -16.57 9.88 -1.23
N LYS A 34 -15.28 9.51 -1.18
CA LYS A 34 -14.70 8.49 -2.05
C LYS A 34 -13.69 7.62 -1.32
N ALA A 35 -13.68 6.34 -1.68
CA ALA A 35 -12.68 5.37 -1.29
C ALA A 35 -11.74 5.10 -2.47
N THR A 36 -10.45 4.94 -2.23
CA THR A 36 -9.49 4.47 -3.23
C THR A 36 -8.75 3.26 -2.69
N MET A 37 -8.79 2.14 -3.38
CA MET A 37 -8.18 0.87 -3.00
C MET A 37 -7.14 0.46 -4.03
N GLY A 38 -5.93 0.10 -3.60
CA GLY A 38 -4.89 -0.39 -4.51
C GLY A 38 -3.67 -0.95 -3.78
N LYS A 39 -2.59 -1.22 -4.53
CA LYS A 39 -1.35 -1.81 -4.00
C LYS A 39 -0.74 -1.04 -2.82
N ARG A 40 -0.97 0.28 -2.75
CA ARG A 40 -0.47 1.15 -1.67
C ARG A 40 -1.40 1.23 -0.45
N GLY A 41 -2.49 0.48 -0.44
CA GLY A 41 -3.50 0.47 0.62
C GLY A 41 -4.80 1.15 0.21
N THR A 42 -5.72 1.25 1.18
CA THR A 42 -7.02 1.91 1.02
C THR A 42 -6.97 3.32 1.60
N THR A 43 -7.49 4.30 0.88
CA THR A 43 -7.62 5.70 1.34
C THR A 43 -9.08 6.09 1.25
N LEU A 44 -9.67 6.51 2.35
CA LEU A 44 -10.97 7.17 2.39
C LEU A 44 -10.76 8.68 2.36
N THR A 45 -11.50 9.37 1.52
CA THR A 45 -11.54 10.83 1.45
C THR A 45 -12.98 11.27 1.66
N ALA A 46 -13.20 12.07 2.69
CA ALA A 46 -14.46 12.77 2.96
C ALA A 46 -14.21 14.28 2.84
N GLY A 47 -15.14 15.03 2.29
CA GLY A 47 -14.97 16.47 2.12
C GLY A 47 -16.28 17.16 1.83
N LEU A 48 -16.36 18.42 2.25
CA LEU A 48 -17.54 19.23 2.07
C LEU A 48 -17.47 19.91 0.69
N PRO A 49 -18.36 19.57 -0.26
CA PRO A 49 -18.34 20.17 -1.59
C PRO A 49 -18.58 21.68 -1.50
N GLY A 50 -17.85 22.47 -2.28
CA GLY A 50 -17.99 23.93 -2.32
C GLY A 50 -17.19 24.69 -1.26
N THR A 51 -16.65 24.01 -0.24
CA THR A 51 -15.87 24.65 0.84
C THR A 51 -14.35 24.58 0.64
N GLY A 52 -13.89 23.70 -0.26
CA GLY A 52 -12.46 23.39 -0.42
C GLY A 52 -11.88 22.50 0.69
N LEU A 53 -12.67 22.15 1.71
CA LEU A 53 -12.22 21.31 2.83
C LEU A 53 -12.42 19.83 2.54
N SER A 54 -11.36 19.05 2.71
CA SER A 54 -11.41 17.58 2.64
C SER A 54 -10.44 16.94 3.61
N ILE A 55 -10.88 15.87 4.27
CA ILE A 55 -10.07 15.00 5.10
C ILE A 55 -9.84 13.69 4.36
N SER A 56 -8.60 13.19 4.40
CA SER A 56 -8.24 11.91 3.81
C SER A 56 -7.54 11.05 4.84
N GLN A 57 -8.06 9.84 5.05
CA GLN A 57 -7.54 8.87 6.00
C GLN A 57 -7.14 7.60 5.26
N ARG A 58 -5.91 7.13 5.51
CA ARG A 58 -5.44 5.84 4.99
C ARG A 58 -5.83 4.73 5.95
N ILE A 59 -6.53 3.73 5.42
CA ILE A 59 -6.98 2.54 6.12
C ILE A 59 -6.20 1.37 5.55
N GLY A 60 -5.16 0.96 6.26
CA GLY A 60 -4.32 -0.16 5.86
C GLY A 60 -2.88 -0.04 6.35
N LYS A 61 -2.25 -1.19 6.60
CA LYS A 61 -0.88 -1.27 7.08
C LYS A 61 0.08 -0.74 6.02
N GLN A 62 0.87 0.28 6.40
CA GLN A 62 2.11 0.61 5.69
C GLN A 62 2.89 -0.68 5.49
N GLY A 63 3.29 -0.96 4.25
CA GLY A 63 3.81 -2.25 3.81
C GLY A 63 4.64 -2.94 4.88
N ALA A 64 4.22 -4.14 5.27
CA ALA A 64 4.97 -4.96 6.20
C ALA A 64 6.41 -5.05 5.66
N LYS A 65 7.38 -4.48 6.38
CA LYS A 65 8.79 -4.73 6.13
C LYS A 65 8.96 -6.26 6.09
N PRO A 66 9.60 -6.84 5.06
CA PRO A 66 9.67 -8.28 4.92
C PRO A 66 10.32 -8.87 6.18
N LYS A 67 9.53 -9.65 6.94
CA LYS A 67 9.99 -10.35 8.16
C LYS A 67 11.09 -11.38 7.88
N SER A 68 11.40 -11.66 6.61
CA SER A 68 12.40 -12.64 6.19
C SER A 68 13.81 -12.33 6.69
N LEU A 69 14.20 -11.05 6.80
CA LEU A 69 15.53 -10.66 7.29
C LEU A 69 15.72 -10.94 8.79
N GLN A 70 14.64 -10.88 9.57
CA GLN A 70 14.70 -11.11 11.02
C GLN A 70 14.76 -12.61 11.35
N THR A 71 14.11 -13.45 10.55
CA THR A 71 14.14 -14.91 10.70
C THR A 71 15.53 -15.47 10.38
N GLY A 72 16.17 -15.01 9.30
CA GLY A 72 17.51 -15.44 8.92
C GLY A 72 18.57 -15.05 9.96
N GLN A 73 18.53 -13.83 10.48
CA GLN A 73 19.45 -13.37 11.52
C GLN A 73 19.26 -14.14 12.83
N LYS A 74 18.02 -14.41 13.25
CA LYS A 74 17.74 -15.22 14.44
C LYS A 74 18.21 -16.68 14.32
N LEU A 75 18.09 -17.27 13.13
CA LEU A 75 18.58 -18.62 12.88
C LEU A 75 20.11 -18.66 12.87
N LEU A 76 20.77 -17.67 12.26
CA LEU A 76 22.23 -17.56 12.26
C LEU A 76 22.79 -17.32 13.67
N GLU A 77 22.18 -16.45 14.47
CA GLU A 77 22.56 -16.29 15.87
C GLU A 77 22.39 -17.59 16.66
N LYS A 78 21.30 -18.33 16.45
CA LYS A 78 21.07 -19.61 17.13
C LYS A 78 22.13 -20.66 16.76
N VAL A 79 22.52 -20.71 15.48
CA VAL A 79 23.58 -21.61 14.99
C VAL A 79 24.94 -21.21 15.56
N LEU A 80 25.29 -19.92 15.50
CA LEU A 80 26.55 -19.39 16.05
C LEU A 80 26.66 -19.64 17.56
N ARG A 81 25.57 -19.46 18.31
CA ARG A 81 25.51 -19.72 19.75
C ARG A 81 25.61 -21.21 20.08
N SER A 82 25.08 -22.09 19.23
CA SER A 82 25.22 -23.54 19.39
C SER A 82 26.64 -24.04 19.11
N LYS A 83 27.35 -23.40 18.16
CA LYS A 83 28.71 -23.78 17.73
C LYS A 83 29.80 -23.36 18.73
N GLY A 84 29.47 -22.56 19.74
CA GLY A 84 30.37 -22.14 20.82
C GLY A 84 30.41 -23.07 22.03
N SER A 85 29.60 -24.14 22.08
CA SER A 85 29.53 -25.06 23.24
C SER A 85 30.27 -26.39 23.07
N SER A 86 30.98 -26.58 21.95
CA SER A 86 31.78 -27.78 21.68
C SER A 86 33.23 -27.41 21.43
N ARG A 87 33.97 -27.14 22.50
CA ARG A 87 35.41 -27.39 22.54
C ARG A 87 35.69 -28.29 23.75
N PRO A 88 36.42 -29.40 23.56
CA PRO A 88 36.79 -30.32 24.64
C PRO A 88 37.68 -29.64 25.68
#